data_AF-A0A6N9P9E8-F1
#
_entry.id   AF-A0A6N9P9E8-F1
#
_cell.length_a   1.000
_cell.length_b   1.000
_cell.length_c   1.000
_cell.angle_alpha   90.00
_cell.angle_beta   90.00
_cell.angle_gamma   90.00
#
_symmetry.space_group_name_H-M   'P 1'
#
loop_
_entity.id
_entity.type
_entity.pdbx_description
1 polymer ?
#
loop_
_entity_poly.entity_id
_entity_poly.type
_entity_poly.pdbx_seq_one_letter_code
_entity_poly.pdbx_strand_id
1 'polypeptide(L)'
;MGITELSTVESLLVALSGIVTVFMMLAVLCLMIPVISKAVASIEGKKAAPAAAAPVPAPAAPAAPAAGGTYTGEVALIGCDEKTAAMVMAIVSYETGIPLDQLIFHKIKAL
;
A
#
# COMPACT_ATOMS: atom_id res chain seq x y z
N MET A 1 -24.85 27.69 35.23
CA MET A 1 -23.60 28.47 35.07
C MET A 1 -22.46 27.53 35.45
N GLY A 2 -22.09 26.60 34.55
CA GLY A 2 -21.40 25.36 34.97
C GLY A 2 -20.42 24.82 33.94
N ILE A 3 -19.63 25.69 33.32
CA ILE A 3 -18.61 25.27 32.34
C ILE A 3 -17.31 26.09 32.42
N THR A 4 -17.22 27.07 33.33
CA THR A 4 -15.98 27.80 33.61
C THR A 4 -15.01 27.05 34.53
N GLU A 5 -15.41 25.89 35.08
CA GLU A 5 -14.77 25.19 36.23
C GLU A 5 -14.19 23.79 35.90
N LEU A 6 -14.08 23.38 34.63
CA LEU A 6 -13.06 22.39 34.25
C LEU A 6 -11.83 23.22 33.90
N SER A 7 -11.06 23.56 34.94
CA SER A 7 -9.97 24.54 34.96
C SER A 7 -9.24 24.69 33.62
N THR A 8 -8.86 25.91 33.23
CA THR A 8 -7.99 26.17 32.06
C THR A 8 -6.76 25.26 32.06
N VAL A 9 -6.30 24.87 33.24
CA VAL A 9 -5.21 23.90 33.46
C VAL A 9 -5.59 22.48 33.01
N GLU A 10 -6.81 22.04 33.29
CA GLU A 10 -7.29 20.71 32.88
C GLU A 10 -7.47 20.63 31.37
N SER A 11 -8.04 21.68 30.76
CA SER A 11 -8.14 21.81 29.29
C SER A 11 -6.76 21.79 28.63
N LEU A 12 -5.79 22.47 29.24
CA LEU A 12 -4.40 22.46 28.79
C LEU A 12 -3.77 21.06 28.90
N LEU A 13 -4.00 20.33 30.01
CA LEU A 13 -3.51 18.96 30.16
C LEU A 13 -4.16 17.98 29.17
N VAL A 14 -5.45 18.12 28.87
CA VAL A 14 -6.12 17.32 27.85
C VAL A 14 -5.55 17.59 26.47
N ALA A 15 -5.30 18.86 26.12
CA ALA A 15 -4.64 19.22 24.87
C ALA A 15 -3.22 18.65 24.78
N LEU A 16 -2.45 18.73 25.87
CA LEU A 16 -1.09 18.19 25.95
C LEU A 16 -1.10 16.66 25.84
N SER A 17 -2.06 16.00 26.48
CA SER A 17 -2.31 14.57 26.31
C SER A 17 -2.61 14.24 24.84
N GLY A 18 -3.48 14.99 24.17
CA GLY A 18 -3.80 14.77 22.76
C GLY A 18 -2.60 14.86 21.82
N ILE A 19 -1.74 15.87 22.01
CA ILE A 19 -0.47 16.02 21.27
C ILE A 19 0.43 14.79 21.47
N VAL A 20 0.56 14.32 22.71
CA VAL A 20 1.34 13.12 23.04
C VAL A 20 0.73 11.88 22.39
N THR A 21 -0.59 11.71 22.41
CA THR A 21 -1.26 10.55 21.81
C THR A 21 -1.06 10.49 20.30
N VAL A 22 -1.11 11.63 19.59
CA VAL A 22 -0.84 11.69 18.14
C VAL A 22 0.61 11.32 17.85
N PHE A 23 1.55 11.83 18.63
CA PHE A 23 2.96 11.44 18.53
C PHE A 23 3.15 9.94 18.75
N MET A 24 2.49 9.37 19.77
CA MET A 24 2.56 7.95 20.06
C MET A 24 1.97 7.14 18.89
N MET A 25 0.84 7.57 18.31
CA MET A 25 0.25 6.91 17.16
C MET A 25 1.19 6.94 15.94
N LEU A 26 1.80 8.08 15.62
CA LEU A 26 2.78 8.16 14.55
C LEU A 26 4.03 7.30 14.83
N ALA A 27 4.50 7.27 16.08
CA ALA A 27 5.62 6.43 16.49
C ALA A 27 5.30 4.93 16.32
N VAL A 28 4.10 4.50 16.70
CA VAL A 28 3.64 3.11 16.51
C VAL A 28 3.58 2.74 15.03
N LEU A 29 3.02 3.61 14.19
CA LEU A 29 3.01 3.41 12.73
C LEU A 29 4.43 3.35 12.17
N CYS A 30 5.30 4.28 12.60
CA CYS A 30 6.69 4.34 12.17
C CYS A 30 7.50 3.10 12.59
N LEU A 31 7.23 2.52 13.76
CA LEU A 31 7.86 1.27 14.22
C LEU A 31 7.32 0.03 13.51
N MET A 32 6.05 0.03 13.10
CA MET A 32 5.47 -1.10 12.36
C MET A 32 6.13 -1.30 11.00
N ILE A 33 6.50 -0.22 10.31
CA ILE A 33 7.13 -0.26 8.98
C ILE A 33 8.44 -1.07 8.95
N PRO A 34 9.49 -0.77 9.76
CA PRO A 34 10.72 -1.54 9.77
C PRO A 34 10.52 -2.97 10.29
N VAL A 35 9.57 -3.20 11.19
CA VAL A 35 9.25 -4.57 11.68
C VAL A 35 8.73 -5.42 10.54
N ILE A 36 7.76 -4.91 9.78
CA ILE A 36 7.21 -5.61 8.60
C ILE A 36 8.29 -5.74 7.51
N SER A 37 9.07 -4.70 7.22
CA SER A 37 10.18 -4.77 6.26
C SER A 37 11.23 -5.81 6.65
N LYS A 38 11.62 -5.90 7.93
CA LYS A 38 12.57 -6.93 8.38
C LYS A 38 11.95 -8.33 8.37
N ALA A 39 10.66 -8.48 8.67
CA ALA A 39 9.97 -9.75 8.57
C ALA A 39 9.96 -10.25 7.11
N VAL A 40 9.56 -9.40 6.16
CA VAL A 40 9.57 -9.71 4.73
C VAL A 40 10.99 -10.02 4.24
N ALA A 41 11.97 -9.19 4.58
CA ALA A 41 13.38 -9.42 4.22
C ALA A 41 13.95 -10.72 4.82
N SER A 42 13.51 -11.14 6.01
CA SER A 42 13.92 -12.41 6.63
C SER A 42 13.28 -13.63 5.95
N ILE A 43 12.09 -13.47 5.39
CA ILE A 43 11.39 -14.52 4.64
C ILE A 43 11.99 -14.64 3.23
N GLU A 44 12.30 -13.53 2.56
CA GLU A 44 13.01 -13.52 1.28
C GLU A 44 14.48 -13.95 1.39
N GLY A 45 15.14 -13.63 2.52
CA GLY A 45 16.50 -14.07 2.84
C GLY A 45 16.65 -15.60 2.97
N LYS A 46 15.54 -16.34 3.15
CA LYS A 46 15.54 -17.81 3.09
C LYS A 46 15.36 -18.37 1.67
N LYS A 47 15.05 -17.51 0.67
CA LYS A 47 14.85 -17.93 -0.72
C LYS A 47 15.90 -17.38 -1.71
N ALA A 48 16.73 -16.40 -1.36
CA ALA A 48 17.77 -15.99 -2.29
C ALA A 48 19.04 -15.45 -1.61
N ALA A 49 20.14 -16.18 -1.83
CA ALA A 49 21.43 -15.58 -2.11
C ALA A 49 22.10 -16.42 -3.21
N PRO A 50 23.00 -15.87 -4.06
CA PRO A 50 23.52 -14.50 -4.06
C PRO A 50 23.55 -13.83 -5.46
N ALA A 51 23.54 -12.49 -5.49
CA ALA A 51 24.34 -11.74 -6.47
C ALA A 51 24.66 -10.36 -5.90
N ALA A 52 25.96 -10.14 -5.65
CA ALA A 52 26.53 -8.85 -5.32
C ALA A 52 26.39 -7.89 -6.51
N ALA A 53 25.98 -6.65 -6.24
CA ALA A 53 26.26 -5.50 -7.09
C ALA A 53 26.57 -4.29 -6.20
N ALA A 54 27.55 -3.51 -6.63
CA ALA A 54 28.29 -2.47 -5.93
C ALA A 54 27.42 -1.23 -5.53
N PRO A 55 27.98 -0.21 -4.84
CA PRO A 55 27.20 0.78 -4.10
C PRO A 55 26.37 1.67 -5.04
N VAL A 56 25.06 1.68 -4.83
CA VAL A 56 24.12 2.51 -5.58
C VAL A 56 24.00 3.89 -4.90
N PRO A 57 24.01 5.02 -5.64
CA PRO A 57 23.87 6.36 -5.07
C PRO A 57 22.54 6.53 -4.34
N ALA A 58 22.51 7.44 -3.35
CA ALA A 58 21.39 7.73 -2.47
C ALA A 58 20.02 7.82 -3.20
N PRO A 59 18.94 7.22 -2.66
CA PRO A 59 17.62 7.31 -3.26
C PRO A 59 17.12 8.76 -3.34
N ALA A 60 16.95 9.26 -4.56
CA ALA A 60 16.16 10.45 -4.82
C ALA A 60 14.70 10.20 -4.38
N ALA A 61 14.09 11.24 -3.80
CA ALA A 61 12.71 11.22 -3.31
C ALA A 61 11.73 10.64 -4.36
N PRO A 62 10.77 9.78 -3.98
CA PRO A 62 9.76 9.29 -4.92
C PRO A 62 8.97 10.46 -5.49
N ALA A 63 9.14 10.71 -6.79
CA ALA A 63 8.23 11.55 -7.55
C ALA A 63 6.83 10.92 -7.53
N ALA A 64 5.82 11.78 -7.34
CA ALA A 64 4.41 11.40 -7.33
C ALA A 64 4.04 10.50 -8.52
N PRO A 65 3.12 9.53 -8.37
CA PRO A 65 2.72 8.67 -9.48
C PRO A 65 2.19 9.53 -10.63
N ALA A 66 2.88 9.45 -11.76
CA ALA A 66 2.39 9.97 -13.01
C ALA A 66 1.08 9.23 -13.34
N ALA A 67 -0.02 9.97 -13.39
CA ALA A 67 -1.25 9.52 -14.00
C ALA A 67 -0.97 9.21 -15.49
N GLY A 68 -1.39 8.03 -15.96
CA GLY A 68 -1.32 7.65 -17.36
C GLY A 68 -0.30 6.57 -17.68
N GLY A 69 -0.39 5.42 -17.02
CA GLY A 69 0.22 4.19 -17.53
C GLY A 69 -0.75 3.52 -18.50
N THR A 70 -0.56 3.69 -19.80
CA THR A 70 -1.26 2.89 -20.81
C THR A 70 -0.82 1.43 -20.63
N TYR A 71 -1.69 0.58 -20.08
CA TYR A 71 -1.39 -0.83 -19.89
C TYR A 71 -1.25 -1.52 -21.25
N THR A 72 -0.06 -2.04 -21.53
CA THR A 72 0.26 -2.71 -22.79
C THR A 72 -0.26 -4.15 -22.79
N GLY A 73 -1.58 -4.34 -22.63
CA GLY A 73 -2.36 -5.51 -23.06
C GLY A 73 -1.94 -6.95 -22.67
N GLU A 74 -0.83 -7.17 -21.98
CA GLU A 74 -0.29 -8.53 -21.82
C GLU A 74 -0.76 -9.13 -20.50
N VAL A 75 -1.83 -9.92 -20.57
CA VAL A 75 -2.36 -10.67 -19.42
C VAL A 75 -1.82 -12.09 -19.50
N ALA A 76 -1.19 -12.53 -18.42
CA ALA A 76 -0.68 -13.89 -18.35
C ALA A 76 -1.84 -14.89 -18.14
N LEU A 77 -2.29 -15.48 -19.24
CA LEU A 77 -3.31 -16.53 -19.30
C LEU A 77 -2.66 -17.88 -18.97
N ILE A 78 -3.14 -18.54 -17.91
CA ILE A 78 -2.68 -19.87 -17.50
C ILE A 78 -3.86 -20.83 -17.63
N GLY A 79 -3.87 -21.60 -18.72
CA GLY A 79 -4.92 -22.59 -19.01
C GLY A 79 -6.29 -21.99 -19.33
N CYS A 80 -6.36 -20.70 -19.67
CA CYS A 80 -7.59 -19.99 -20.01
C CYS A 80 -7.55 -19.52 -21.47
N ASP A 81 -8.67 -19.64 -22.17
CA ASP A 81 -8.84 -19.13 -23.53
C ASP A 81 -9.08 -17.61 -23.50
N GLU A 82 -8.66 -16.91 -24.55
CA GLU A 82 -8.79 -15.46 -24.71
C GLU A 82 -10.25 -15.00 -24.55
N LYS A 83 -11.22 -15.77 -25.07
CA LYS A 83 -12.64 -15.42 -24.95
C LYS A 83 -13.12 -15.48 -23.50
N THR A 84 -12.66 -16.48 -22.74
CA THR A 84 -12.99 -16.62 -21.33
C THR A 84 -12.34 -15.52 -20.51
N ALA A 85 -11.09 -15.16 -20.83
CA ALA A 85 -10.42 -14.03 -20.21
C ALA A 85 -11.18 -12.71 -20.43
N ALA A 86 -11.59 -12.43 -21.67
CA ALA A 86 -12.38 -11.24 -22.00
C ALA A 86 -13.72 -11.20 -21.25
N MET A 87 -14.40 -12.34 -21.11
CA MET A 87 -15.64 -12.42 -20.32
C MET A 87 -15.39 -12.12 -18.83
N VAL A 88 -14.30 -12.65 -18.26
CA VAL A 88 -13.92 -12.33 -16.87
C VAL A 88 -13.56 -10.84 -16.72
N MET A 89 -12.85 -10.25 -17.69
CA MET A 89 -12.54 -8.81 -17.66
C MET A 89 -13.80 -7.94 -17.63
N ALA A 90 -14.79 -8.27 -18.46
CA ALA A 90 -16.05 -7.55 -18.54
C ALA A 90 -16.87 -7.66 -17.25
N ILE A 91 -16.97 -8.86 -16.67
CA ILE A 91 -17.71 -9.10 -15.42
C ILE A 91 -17.06 -8.32 -14.27
N VAL A 92 -15.75 -8.41 -14.12
CA VAL A 92 -15.05 -7.72 -13.03
C VAL A 92 -15.18 -6.21 -13.18
N SER A 93 -15.06 -5.67 -14.40
CA SER A 93 -15.30 -4.24 -14.64
C SER A 93 -16.71 -3.77 -14.27
N TYR A 94 -17.71 -4.60 -14.57
CA TYR A 94 -19.10 -4.31 -14.22
C TYR A 94 -19.33 -4.34 -12.70
N GLU A 95 -18.81 -5.36 -12.02
CA GLU A 95 -18.96 -5.52 -10.56
C GLU A 95 -18.18 -4.47 -9.76
N THR A 96 -16.99 -4.08 -10.23
CA THR A 96 -16.17 -3.06 -9.54
C THR A 96 -16.52 -1.63 -9.97
N GLY A 97 -17.25 -1.46 -11.07
CA GLY A 97 -17.57 -0.15 -11.65
C GLY A 97 -16.34 0.60 -12.18
N ILE A 98 -15.21 -0.10 -12.38
CA ILE A 98 -13.95 0.49 -12.85
C ILE A 98 -13.87 0.24 -14.37
N PRO A 99 -13.69 1.27 -15.21
CA PRO A 99 -13.59 1.09 -16.65
C PRO A 99 -12.36 0.23 -17.01
N LEU A 100 -12.44 -0.53 -18.09
CA LEU A 100 -11.38 -1.44 -18.56
C LEU A 100 -9.99 -0.77 -18.66
N ASP A 101 -9.94 0.51 -18.99
CA ASP A 101 -8.70 1.31 -19.11
C ASP A 101 -7.90 1.41 -17.80
N GLN A 102 -8.58 1.31 -16.66
CA GLN A 102 -7.98 1.39 -15.33
C GLN A 102 -7.94 0.03 -14.61
N LEU A 103 -8.37 -1.04 -15.28
CA LEU A 103 -8.50 -2.37 -14.70
C LEU A 103 -7.34 -3.28 -15.12
N ILE A 104 -6.44 -3.59 -14.17
CA ILE A 104 -5.19 -4.33 -14.44
C ILE A 104 -5.30 -5.80 -14.00
N PHE A 105 -5.33 -6.72 -14.97
CA PHE A 105 -5.32 -8.17 -14.72
C PHE A 105 -3.91 -8.74 -14.74
N HIS A 106 -3.41 -9.17 -13.58
CA HIS A 106 -2.05 -9.72 -13.47
C HIS A 106 -1.95 -11.20 -13.88
N LYS A 107 -2.97 -12.01 -13.55
CA LYS A 107 -3.02 -13.46 -13.85
C LYS A 107 -4.48 -13.90 -13.97
N ILE A 108 -4.78 -14.74 -14.96
CA ILE A 108 -6.05 -15.46 -15.05
C ILE A 108 -5.72 -16.95 -15.13
N LYS A 109 -6.14 -17.74 -14.12
CA LYS A 109 -5.85 -19.17 -14.01
C LYS A 109 -7.16 -19.96 -14.03
N ALA A 110 -7.27 -20.91 -14.95
CA ALA A 110 -8.31 -21.94 -14.87
C ALA A 110 -7.92 -22.98 -13.81
N LEU A 111 -8.89 -23.37 -12.97
CA LEU A 111 -8.74 -24.45 -11.97
C LEU A 111 -8.94 -25.81 -12.62
#